data_AF-A0A2V5XKJ7-F1
#
_entry.id   AF-A0A2V5XKJ7-F1
#
_cell.length_a   1.000
_cell.length_b   1.000
_cell.length_c   1.000
_cell.angle_alpha   90.00
_cell.angle_beta   90.00
_cell.angle_gamma   90.00
#
_symmetry.space_group_name_H-M   'P 1'
#
loop_
_entity.id
_entity.type
_entity.pdbx_description
1 polymer ?
#
loop_
_entity_poly.entity_id
_entity_poly.type
_entity_poly.pdbx_seq_one_letter_code
_entity_poly.pdbx_strand_id
1 'polypeptide(L)'
;MPAKKQAKVLVSCPRCGHEQSEPRAAISTACKQCGQYIRVQGVLKPAARSAVRPKELRKLVCFECGTQLEVAVSAQSTMCKRCSSHIDLRDYHISSAVSKNFKTKGEFVLEPKGYVFNTETVVGDAIIKGKFLGKLVAERSLTIYSTAEIKGNFKAGRLVIPAENHFRWKEEIAVGAAEIAGELAADLRADGGVVLRATGRLFGDVQAKNLVVEEGAVMVGKAKIGVSKS
;
A
#
# COMPACT_ATOMS: atom_id res chain seq x y z
N MET A 1 52.36 41.60 -10.80
CA MET A 1 51.30 40.66 -11.21
C MET A 1 49.99 41.43 -11.37
N PRO A 2 49.36 41.46 -12.55
CA PRO A 2 48.18 42.31 -12.80
C PRO A 2 46.93 41.76 -12.13
N ALA A 3 46.19 42.61 -11.43
CA ALA A 3 44.95 42.27 -10.73
C ALA A 3 43.84 41.86 -11.72
N LYS A 4 43.36 40.61 -11.63
CA LYS A 4 42.22 40.11 -12.40
C LYS A 4 40.99 41.01 -12.18
N LYS A 5 40.47 41.61 -13.26
CA LYS A 5 39.21 42.38 -13.26
C LYS A 5 38.06 41.48 -12.77
N GLN A 6 37.50 41.79 -11.60
CA GLN A 6 36.34 41.09 -11.06
C GLN A 6 35.09 41.42 -11.91
N ALA A 7 34.39 40.40 -12.38
CA ALA A 7 33.15 40.55 -13.14
C ALA A 7 32.05 41.18 -12.25
N LYS A 8 31.45 42.28 -12.70
CA LYS A 8 30.36 42.98 -12.02
C LYS A 8 29.00 42.47 -12.49
N VAL A 9 27.98 42.56 -11.64
CA VAL A 9 26.57 42.26 -11.93
C VAL A 9 25.71 43.44 -11.53
N LEU A 10 24.71 43.76 -12.37
CA LEU A 10 23.68 44.73 -12.04
C LEU A 10 22.66 44.08 -11.10
N VAL A 11 22.46 44.68 -9.94
CA VAL A 11 21.44 44.27 -8.96
C VAL A 11 20.46 45.41 -8.75
N SER A 12 19.16 45.10 -8.84
CA SER A 12 18.10 46.06 -8.55
C SER A 12 17.68 45.97 -7.09
N CYS A 13 17.50 47.13 -6.46
CA CYS A 13 17.05 47.20 -5.08
C CYS A 13 15.57 46.83 -4.94
N PRO A 14 15.19 45.87 -4.08
CA PRO A 14 13.79 45.45 -3.92
C PRO A 14 12.90 46.51 -3.26
N ARG A 15 13.49 47.58 -2.70
CA ARG A 15 12.75 48.63 -1.98
C ARG A 15 12.51 49.89 -2.82
N CYS A 16 13.49 50.30 -3.62
CA CYS A 16 13.41 51.56 -4.39
C CYS A 16 13.61 51.38 -5.89
N GLY A 17 13.89 50.16 -6.37
CA GLY A 17 14.14 49.87 -7.78
C GLY A 17 15.50 50.34 -8.31
N HIS A 18 16.30 51.06 -7.51
CA HIS A 18 17.61 51.55 -7.92
C HIS A 18 18.54 50.41 -8.37
N GLU A 19 19.13 50.56 -9.55
CA GLU A 19 20.07 49.59 -10.11
C GLU A 19 21.50 49.97 -9.79
N GLN A 20 22.27 49.02 -9.26
CA GLN A 20 23.67 49.25 -8.91
C GLN A 20 24.57 48.11 -9.36
N SER A 21 25.77 48.47 -9.80
CA SER A 21 26.77 47.52 -10.28
C SER A 21 27.66 47.06 -9.13
N GLU A 22 27.57 45.78 -8.81
CA GLU A 22 28.23 45.17 -7.65
C GLU A 22 29.07 43.95 -8.08
N PRO A 23 30.17 43.61 -7.38
CA PRO A 23 30.98 42.45 -7.74
C PRO A 23 30.17 41.15 -7.65
N ARG A 24 30.29 40.24 -8.62
CA ARG A 24 29.61 38.92 -8.59
C ARG A 24 29.98 38.06 -7.37
N ALA A 25 31.12 38.32 -6.75
CA ALA A 25 31.58 37.63 -5.55
C ALA A 25 30.95 38.18 -4.25
N ALA A 26 30.26 39.33 -4.29
CA ALA A 26 29.60 39.88 -3.12
C ALA A 26 28.42 38.99 -2.70
N ILE A 27 28.35 38.62 -1.42
CA ILE A 27 27.20 37.89 -0.84
C ILE A 27 26.00 38.85 -0.73
N SER A 28 26.31 40.11 -0.43
CA SER A 28 25.34 41.16 -0.20
C SER A 28 25.94 42.54 -0.40
N THR A 29 25.08 43.53 -0.64
CA THR A 29 25.47 44.93 -0.83
C THR A 29 24.37 45.83 -0.26
N ALA A 30 24.71 47.03 0.17
CA ALA A 30 23.73 48.03 0.59
C ALA A 30 23.32 48.89 -0.60
N CYS A 31 22.04 49.21 -0.73
CA CYS A 31 21.55 50.11 -1.75
C CYS A 31 22.14 51.51 -1.55
N LYS A 32 22.80 52.07 -2.56
CA LYS A 32 23.43 53.41 -2.49
C LYS A 32 22.43 54.55 -2.36
N GLN A 33 21.16 54.31 -2.68
CA GLN A 33 20.10 55.32 -2.60
C GLN A 33 19.28 55.25 -1.31
N CYS A 34 18.93 54.05 -0.83
CA CYS A 34 18.03 53.91 0.34
C CYS A 34 18.62 53.13 1.51
N GLY A 35 19.90 52.70 1.43
CA GLY A 35 20.57 51.92 2.46
C GLY A 35 20.06 50.49 2.64
N GLN A 36 19.00 50.09 1.93
CA GLN A 36 18.42 48.75 2.05
C GLN A 36 19.42 47.67 1.62
N TYR A 37 19.52 46.62 2.42
CA TYR A 37 20.37 45.47 2.12
C TYR A 37 19.82 44.63 0.96
N ILE A 38 20.67 44.35 -0.03
CA ILE A 38 20.38 43.58 -1.25
C ILE A 38 21.25 42.31 -1.23
N ARG A 39 20.63 41.13 -1.37
CA ARG A 39 21.34 39.85 -1.50
C ARG A 39 21.69 39.57 -2.95
N VAL A 40 22.95 39.80 -3.32
CA VAL A 40 23.45 39.65 -4.71
C VAL A 40 23.40 38.19 -5.18
N GLN A 41 23.70 37.21 -4.30
CA GLN A 41 23.61 35.78 -4.64
C GLN A 41 22.19 35.29 -4.93
N GLY A 42 21.16 35.98 -4.41
CA GLY A 42 19.76 35.63 -4.65
C GLY A 42 19.28 35.92 -6.08
N VAL A 43 19.98 36.80 -6.80
CA VAL A 43 19.68 37.15 -8.20
C VAL A 43 20.32 36.16 -9.18
N LEU A 44 21.44 35.52 -8.79
CA LEU A 44 22.19 34.59 -9.65
C LEU A 44 21.68 33.15 -9.61
N LYS A 45 20.96 32.76 -8.55
CA LYS A 45 20.32 31.44 -8.42
C LYS A 45 18.93 31.64 -7.84
N PRO A 46 17.87 31.78 -8.67
CA PRO A 46 16.52 31.56 -8.16
C PRO A 46 16.48 30.11 -7.67
N ALA A 47 16.50 29.93 -6.34
CA ALA A 47 16.29 28.63 -5.74
C ALA A 47 14.91 28.17 -6.21
N ALA A 48 14.89 27.20 -7.12
CA ALA A 48 13.67 26.54 -7.56
C ALA A 48 12.95 26.09 -6.30
N ARG A 49 11.81 26.73 -6.00
CA ARG A 49 10.88 26.26 -4.97
C ARG A 49 10.55 24.83 -5.37
N SER A 50 11.08 23.87 -4.63
CA SER A 50 10.72 22.47 -4.77
C SER A 50 9.21 22.40 -4.58
N ALA A 51 8.50 22.11 -5.66
CA ALA A 51 7.08 21.83 -5.61
C ALA A 51 6.88 20.74 -4.56
N VAL A 52 6.15 21.07 -3.49
CA VAL A 52 5.77 20.11 -2.45
C VAL A 52 4.95 19.05 -3.14
N ARG A 53 5.57 17.88 -3.37
CA ARG A 53 4.87 16.72 -3.94
C ARG A 53 3.67 16.42 -3.03
N PRO A 54 2.46 16.24 -3.56
CA PRO A 54 1.31 15.86 -2.74
C PRO A 54 1.67 14.57 -2.00
N LYS A 55 1.63 14.62 -0.67
CA LYS A 55 1.85 13.44 0.15
C LYS A 55 0.66 12.53 -0.07
N GLU A 56 0.83 11.44 -0.80
CA GLU A 56 -0.19 10.42 -0.95
C GLU A 56 -0.55 9.87 0.45
N LEU A 57 -1.82 9.97 0.80
CA LEU A 57 -2.37 9.50 2.08
C LEU A 57 -3.17 8.23 1.81
N ARG A 58 -2.96 7.20 2.64
CA ARG A 58 -3.78 5.99 2.71
C ARG A 58 -4.73 6.04 3.90
N LYS A 59 -5.93 5.49 3.69
CA LYS A 59 -6.95 5.30 4.75
C LYS A 59 -6.80 3.91 5.36
N LEU A 60 -6.79 3.82 6.68
CA LEU A 60 -6.73 2.56 7.42
C LEU A 60 -7.61 2.61 8.67
N VAL A 61 -7.99 1.45 9.20
CA VAL A 61 -8.76 1.34 10.44
C VAL A 61 -7.88 0.91 11.60
N CYS A 62 -8.07 1.46 12.79
CA CYS A 62 -7.37 0.97 13.98
C CYS A 62 -7.77 -0.48 14.30
N PHE A 63 -6.80 -1.32 14.65
CA PHE A 63 -7.07 -2.70 15.08
C PHE A 63 -7.95 -2.81 16.33
N GLU A 64 -7.87 -1.82 17.23
CA GLU A 64 -8.49 -1.92 18.56
C GLU A 64 -9.83 -1.22 18.62
N CYS A 65 -9.92 0.02 18.13
CA CYS A 65 -11.12 0.84 18.24
C CYS A 65 -11.88 1.03 16.92
N GLY A 66 -11.41 0.43 15.82
CA GLY A 66 -12.03 0.54 14.50
C GLY A 66 -12.00 1.94 13.87
N THR A 67 -11.34 2.92 14.50
CA THR A 67 -11.33 4.31 14.00
C THR A 67 -10.57 4.43 12.69
N GLN A 68 -11.16 5.12 11.72
CA GLN A 68 -10.50 5.44 10.44
C GLN A 68 -9.43 6.50 10.64
N LEU A 69 -8.27 6.28 10.02
CA LEU A 69 -7.10 7.13 10.09
C LEU A 69 -6.57 7.37 8.67
N GLU A 70 -6.17 8.61 8.41
CA GLU A 70 -5.45 8.99 7.19
C GLU A 70 -3.98 9.15 7.53
N VAL A 71 -3.13 8.36 6.88
CA VAL A 71 -1.70 8.29 7.15
C VAL A 71 -0.94 8.35 5.83
N ALA A 72 0.22 9.02 5.80
CA ALA A 72 1.08 9.00 4.64
C ALA A 72 1.42 7.56 4.22
N VAL A 73 1.43 7.29 2.91
CA VAL A 73 1.79 5.97 2.37
C VAL A 73 3.21 5.57 2.80
N SER A 74 4.11 6.54 2.92
CA SER A 74 5.49 6.33 3.39
C SER A 74 5.63 6.05 4.90
N ALA A 75 4.56 6.15 5.69
CA ALA A 75 4.65 5.91 7.13
C ALA A 75 4.74 4.42 7.43
N GLN A 76 5.75 4.03 8.20
CA GLN A 76 5.94 2.64 8.67
C GLN A 76 5.16 2.32 9.94
N SER A 77 4.75 3.33 10.69
CA SER A 77 3.88 3.17 11.85
C SER A 77 3.02 4.41 12.04
N THR A 78 1.93 4.26 12.79
CA THR A 78 1.09 5.38 13.19
C THR A 78 0.52 5.13 14.59
N MET A 79 0.08 6.21 15.24
CA MET A 79 -0.69 6.11 16.48
C MET A 79 -2.15 6.40 16.19
N CYS A 80 -3.04 5.58 16.74
CA CYS A 80 -4.46 5.84 16.63
C CYS A 80 -4.83 7.14 17.35
N LYS A 81 -5.48 8.07 16.65
CA LYS A 81 -5.96 9.36 17.21
C LYS A 81 -7.06 9.20 18.28
N ARG A 82 -7.67 8.02 18.40
CA ARG A 82 -8.77 7.77 19.36
C ARG A 82 -8.33 6.95 20.58
N CYS A 83 -7.63 5.84 20.38
CA CYS A 83 -7.21 4.95 21.48
C CYS A 83 -5.71 4.96 21.77
N SER A 84 -4.92 5.79 21.07
CA SER A 84 -3.46 5.90 21.22
C SER A 84 -2.67 4.59 20.98
N SER A 85 -3.32 3.54 20.48
CA SER A 85 -2.67 2.28 20.14
C SER A 85 -1.68 2.45 18.99
N HIS A 86 -0.54 1.77 19.08
CA HIS A 86 0.48 1.75 18.04
C HIS A 86 0.06 0.76 16.93
N ILE A 87 -0.01 1.27 15.70
CA ILE A 87 -0.39 0.50 14.52
C ILE A 87 0.85 0.36 13.65
N ASP A 88 1.29 -0.89 13.48
CA ASP A 88 2.35 -1.22 12.53
C ASP A 88 1.79 -1.17 11.10
N LEU A 89 2.52 -0.50 10.22
CA LEU A 89 2.17 -0.34 8.81
C LEU A 89 3.26 -0.87 7.87
N ARG A 90 4.23 -1.62 8.41
CA ARG A 90 5.35 -2.21 7.66
C ARG A 90 4.89 -3.39 6.83
N ASP A 91 5.56 -3.55 5.70
CA ASP A 91 5.45 -4.71 4.85
C ASP A 91 6.47 -5.77 5.30
N TYR A 92 6.05 -7.03 5.33
CA TYR A 92 6.84 -8.16 5.81
C TYR A 92 7.01 -9.18 4.70
N HIS A 93 8.27 -9.51 4.39
CA HIS A 93 8.62 -10.58 3.47
C HIS A 93 9.27 -11.72 4.23
N ILE A 94 8.59 -12.86 4.29
CA ILE A 94 9.04 -14.03 5.02
C ILE A 94 9.56 -15.07 4.03
N SER A 95 10.87 -15.27 4.03
CA SER A 95 11.57 -16.25 3.18
C SER A 95 12.16 -17.42 3.96
N SER A 96 12.06 -17.40 5.29
CA SER A 96 12.58 -18.41 6.21
C SER A 96 11.49 -18.95 7.15
N ALA A 97 11.85 -19.92 7.98
CA ALA A 97 10.95 -20.46 9.00
C ALA A 97 10.79 -19.49 10.18
N VAL A 98 9.56 -19.06 10.50
CA VAL A 98 9.28 -18.11 11.57
C VAL A 98 8.04 -18.52 12.38
N SER A 99 8.18 -18.55 13.71
CA SER A 99 7.08 -18.76 14.66
C SER A 99 6.87 -17.52 15.52
N LYS A 100 6.28 -16.48 14.93
CA LYS A 100 5.94 -15.23 15.61
C LYS A 100 4.60 -14.71 15.09
N ASN A 101 3.85 -14.03 15.95
CA ASN A 101 2.64 -13.31 15.58
C ASN A 101 2.96 -12.05 14.78
N PHE A 102 2.17 -11.81 13.74
CA PHE A 102 2.31 -10.64 12.87
C PHE A 102 1.01 -9.82 12.96
N LYS A 103 1.11 -8.54 13.32
CA LYS A 103 -0.02 -7.61 13.36
C LYS A 103 0.37 -6.32 12.65
N THR A 104 0.09 -6.23 11.35
CA THR A 104 0.45 -5.08 10.51
C THR A 104 -0.70 -4.67 9.59
N LYS A 105 -0.81 -3.41 9.21
CA LYS A 105 -1.73 -2.97 8.16
C LYS A 105 -1.07 -2.94 6.78
N GLY A 106 0.22 -3.25 6.72
CA GLY A 106 0.97 -3.41 5.47
C GLY A 106 0.65 -4.73 4.77
N GLU A 107 1.52 -5.04 3.83
CA GLU A 107 1.53 -6.26 3.03
C GLU A 107 2.34 -7.36 3.73
N PHE A 108 1.83 -8.58 3.71
CA PHE A 108 2.53 -9.76 4.21
C PHE A 108 2.76 -10.75 3.08
N VAL A 109 4.02 -10.92 2.68
CA VAL A 109 4.41 -11.82 1.59
C VAL A 109 5.14 -13.02 2.17
N LEU A 110 4.53 -14.19 2.05
CA LEU A 110 5.18 -15.46 2.37
C LEU A 110 5.75 -16.06 1.08
N GLU A 111 7.07 -16.01 0.94
CA GLU A 111 7.76 -16.58 -0.22
C GLU A 111 7.70 -18.12 -0.24
N PRO A 112 7.93 -18.79 -1.39
CA PRO A 112 7.81 -20.25 -1.50
C PRO A 112 8.66 -21.05 -0.50
N LYS A 113 9.83 -20.51 -0.12
CA LYS A 113 10.73 -21.10 0.88
C LYS A 113 10.35 -20.75 2.33
N GLY A 114 9.46 -19.77 2.51
CA GLY A 114 8.98 -19.33 3.81
C GLY A 114 8.09 -20.38 4.46
N TYR A 115 8.28 -20.56 5.77
CA TYR A 115 7.43 -21.42 6.59
C TYR A 115 7.01 -20.70 7.84
N VAL A 116 5.74 -20.36 7.94
CA VAL A 116 5.20 -19.67 9.11
C VAL A 116 4.30 -20.64 9.85
N PHE A 117 4.58 -20.86 11.14
CA PHE A 117 3.88 -21.88 11.92
C PHE A 117 3.53 -21.41 13.33
N ASN A 118 2.44 -21.97 13.86
CA ASN A 118 1.91 -21.68 15.20
C ASN A 118 1.78 -20.18 15.47
N THR A 119 1.15 -19.46 14.53
CA THR A 119 1.03 -18.00 14.58
C THR A 119 -0.42 -17.54 14.43
N GLU A 120 -0.73 -16.38 15.02
CA GLU A 120 -1.85 -15.55 14.63
C GLU A 120 -1.33 -14.33 13.84
N THR A 121 -1.75 -14.23 12.59
CA THR A 121 -1.32 -13.21 11.64
C THR A 121 -2.51 -12.37 11.21
N VAL A 122 -2.53 -11.09 11.59
CA VAL A 122 -3.55 -10.11 11.20
C VAL A 122 -2.88 -9.04 10.36
N VAL A 123 -3.22 -9.02 9.07
CA VAL A 123 -2.52 -8.23 8.05
C VAL A 123 -3.49 -7.41 7.22
N GLY A 124 -2.99 -6.35 6.60
CA GLY A 124 -3.78 -5.56 5.65
C GLY A 124 -4.01 -6.35 4.37
N ASP A 125 -2.91 -6.67 3.68
CA ASP A 125 -2.89 -7.52 2.49
C ASP A 125 -1.97 -8.72 2.74
N ALA A 126 -2.30 -9.88 2.17
CA ALA A 126 -1.54 -11.11 2.32
C ALA A 126 -1.29 -11.75 0.95
N ILE A 127 -0.04 -12.12 0.67
CA ILE A 127 0.36 -12.93 -0.47
C ILE A 127 1.02 -14.19 0.04
N ILE A 128 0.39 -15.33 -0.19
CA ILE A 128 0.87 -16.63 0.30
C ILE A 128 1.36 -17.44 -0.88
N LYS A 129 2.68 -17.73 -0.89
CA LYS A 129 3.33 -18.66 -1.82
C LYS A 129 3.98 -19.83 -1.11
N GLY A 130 4.28 -19.72 0.18
CA GLY A 130 4.93 -20.75 0.99
C GLY A 130 3.98 -21.52 1.90
N LYS A 131 4.54 -22.07 2.99
CA LYS A 131 3.79 -22.89 3.95
C LYS A 131 3.31 -22.05 5.14
N PHE A 132 2.01 -22.02 5.40
CA PHE A 132 1.42 -21.28 6.50
C PHE A 132 0.60 -22.22 7.39
N LEU A 133 0.93 -22.28 8.68
CA LEU A 133 0.23 -23.07 9.69
C LEU A 133 -0.23 -22.16 10.83
N GLY A 134 -1.53 -21.89 10.93
CA GLY A 134 -2.09 -21.04 11.98
C GLY A 134 -3.37 -20.32 11.56
N LYS A 135 -3.60 -19.15 12.16
CA LYS A 135 -4.76 -18.30 11.89
C LYS A 135 -4.34 -17.06 11.12
N LEU A 136 -4.90 -16.86 9.93
CA LEU A 136 -4.62 -15.72 9.05
C LEU A 136 -5.87 -14.85 8.90
N VAL A 137 -5.74 -13.54 9.13
CA VAL A 137 -6.82 -12.57 8.88
C VAL A 137 -6.27 -11.48 8.00
N ALA A 138 -6.71 -11.44 6.75
CA ALA A 138 -6.39 -10.39 5.79
C ALA A 138 -7.58 -9.43 5.67
N GLU A 139 -7.40 -8.18 6.10
CA GLU A 139 -8.52 -7.23 6.13
C GLU A 139 -8.96 -6.77 4.74
N ARG A 140 -8.01 -6.62 3.80
CA ARG A 140 -8.28 -6.14 2.44
C ARG A 140 -8.23 -7.27 1.44
N SER A 141 -7.07 -7.85 1.18
CA SER A 141 -6.91 -8.90 0.18
C SER A 141 -6.01 -10.04 0.62
N LEU A 142 -6.35 -11.25 0.17
CA LEU A 142 -5.56 -12.47 0.33
C LEU A 142 -5.35 -13.11 -1.05
N THR A 143 -4.11 -13.11 -1.51
CA THR A 143 -3.69 -13.75 -2.76
C THR A 143 -3.03 -15.08 -2.44
N ILE A 144 -3.55 -16.17 -3.02
CA ILE A 144 -3.03 -17.52 -2.79
C ILE A 144 -2.48 -18.07 -4.11
N TYR A 145 -1.22 -18.50 -4.08
CA TYR A 145 -0.56 -19.17 -5.20
C TYR A 145 -0.64 -20.70 -5.05
N SER A 146 -0.43 -21.43 -6.14
CA SER A 146 -0.47 -22.90 -6.16
C SER A 146 0.58 -23.56 -5.28
N THR A 147 1.70 -22.89 -5.03
CA THR A 147 2.75 -23.35 -4.13
C THR A 147 2.39 -23.20 -2.65
N ALA A 148 1.30 -22.51 -2.34
CA ALA A 148 0.89 -22.24 -0.97
C ALA A 148 0.32 -23.49 -0.30
N GLU A 149 0.86 -23.84 0.87
CA GLU A 149 0.30 -24.88 1.74
C GLU A 149 -0.23 -24.21 3.01
N ILE A 150 -1.54 -24.00 3.07
CA ILE A 150 -2.20 -23.38 4.23
C ILE A 150 -2.82 -24.49 5.08
N LYS A 151 -2.53 -24.47 6.39
CA LYS A 151 -3.14 -25.34 7.38
C LYS A 151 -3.69 -24.48 8.52
N GLY A 152 -4.95 -24.68 8.88
CA GLY A 152 -5.66 -23.85 9.85
C GLY A 152 -6.73 -23.00 9.19
N ASN A 153 -6.98 -21.81 9.72
CA ASN A 153 -8.14 -21.00 9.37
C ASN A 153 -7.67 -19.69 8.76
N PHE A 154 -8.32 -19.26 7.68
CA PHE A 154 -8.09 -17.92 7.16
C PHE A 154 -9.40 -17.17 6.93
N LYS A 155 -9.34 -15.85 7.05
CA LYS A 155 -10.41 -14.92 6.68
C LYS A 155 -9.82 -13.83 5.81
N ALA A 156 -10.54 -13.44 4.78
CA ALA A 156 -10.11 -12.39 3.87
C ALA A 156 -11.25 -11.45 3.50
N GLY A 157 -10.96 -10.15 3.42
CA GLY A 157 -11.87 -9.17 2.82
C GLY A 157 -12.14 -9.48 1.35
N ARG A 158 -11.09 -9.80 0.59
CA ARG A 158 -11.15 -10.28 -0.79
C ARG A 158 -10.18 -11.44 -0.99
N LEU A 159 -10.67 -12.57 -1.49
CA LEU A 159 -9.83 -13.68 -1.93
C LEU A 159 -9.45 -13.51 -3.39
N VAL A 160 -8.18 -13.69 -3.74
CA VAL A 160 -7.68 -13.65 -5.11
C VAL A 160 -6.91 -14.93 -5.42
N ILE A 161 -7.35 -15.66 -6.43
CA ILE A 161 -6.62 -16.81 -6.99
C ILE A 161 -6.13 -16.40 -8.38
N PRO A 162 -4.83 -16.09 -8.57
CA PRO A 162 -4.31 -15.66 -9.85
C PRO A 162 -4.43 -16.74 -10.93
N ALA A 163 -4.35 -16.34 -12.21
CA ALA A 163 -4.34 -17.27 -13.33
C ALA A 163 -3.22 -18.32 -13.18
N GLU A 164 -3.43 -19.51 -13.75
CA GLU A 164 -2.48 -20.65 -13.70
C GLU A 164 -2.21 -21.22 -12.29
N ASN A 165 -2.87 -20.72 -11.25
CA ASN A 165 -2.75 -21.24 -9.90
C ASN A 165 -3.92 -22.16 -9.57
N HIS A 166 -3.65 -23.26 -8.87
CA HIS A 166 -4.67 -24.19 -8.39
C HIS A 166 -4.65 -24.21 -6.86
N PHE A 167 -5.82 -24.07 -6.25
CA PHE A 167 -5.98 -24.13 -4.80
C PHE A 167 -7.12 -25.06 -4.43
N ARG A 168 -6.86 -25.99 -3.51
CA ARG A 168 -7.85 -26.97 -3.04
C ARG A 168 -8.05 -26.80 -1.55
N TRP A 169 -9.30 -26.67 -1.13
CA TRP A 169 -9.66 -26.50 0.26
C TRP A 169 -10.85 -27.40 0.59
N LYS A 170 -10.78 -28.08 1.74
CA LYS A 170 -11.78 -29.09 2.12
C LYS A 170 -12.99 -28.51 2.85
N GLU A 171 -12.83 -27.34 3.47
CA GLU A 171 -13.86 -26.70 4.28
C GLU A 171 -14.53 -25.54 3.52
N GLU A 172 -15.58 -24.95 4.08
CA GLU A 172 -16.18 -23.73 3.51
C GLU A 172 -15.25 -22.53 3.73
N ILE A 173 -14.97 -21.77 2.67
CA ILE A 173 -14.19 -20.53 2.72
C ILE A 173 -15.14 -19.34 2.89
N ALA A 174 -15.04 -18.65 4.02
CA ALA A 174 -15.82 -17.44 4.30
C ALA A 174 -15.01 -16.16 4.04
N VAL A 175 -15.43 -15.36 3.04
CA VAL A 175 -14.72 -14.14 2.60
C VAL A 175 -15.69 -12.99 2.31
N GLY A 176 -15.18 -11.76 2.25
CA GLY A 176 -16.00 -10.61 1.86
C GLY A 176 -16.32 -10.57 0.36
N ALA A 177 -15.33 -10.84 -0.49
CA ALA A 177 -15.45 -10.92 -1.94
C ALA A 177 -14.45 -11.95 -2.47
N ALA A 178 -14.63 -12.41 -3.70
CA ALA A 178 -13.66 -13.30 -4.33
C ALA A 178 -13.44 -12.96 -5.81
N GLU A 179 -12.20 -13.13 -6.26
CA GLU A 179 -11.78 -12.99 -7.64
C GLU A 179 -10.94 -14.20 -8.03
N ILE A 180 -11.47 -15.01 -8.96
CA ILE A 180 -10.92 -16.32 -9.29
C ILE A 180 -10.52 -16.30 -10.76
N ALA A 181 -9.22 -16.25 -11.02
CA ALA A 181 -8.64 -16.36 -12.35
C ALA A 181 -7.97 -17.71 -12.60
N GLY A 182 -7.55 -18.42 -11.54
CA GLY A 182 -7.05 -19.78 -11.60
C GLY A 182 -8.13 -20.83 -11.30
N GLU A 183 -7.71 -21.96 -10.73
CA GLU A 183 -8.57 -23.05 -10.30
C GLU A 183 -8.76 -23.04 -8.77
N LEU A 184 -10.01 -22.99 -8.32
CA LEU A 184 -10.40 -23.10 -6.92
C LEU A 184 -11.34 -24.30 -6.75
N ALA A 185 -10.92 -25.28 -5.95
CA ALA A 185 -11.76 -26.41 -5.56
C ALA A 185 -12.10 -26.31 -4.06
N ALA A 186 -13.23 -25.67 -3.75
CA ALA A 186 -13.70 -25.41 -2.40
C ALA A 186 -15.14 -24.87 -2.42
N ASP A 187 -15.87 -25.06 -1.32
CA ASP A 187 -17.13 -24.36 -1.09
C ASP A 187 -16.83 -22.91 -0.68
N LEU A 188 -17.46 -21.94 -1.34
CA LEU A 188 -17.17 -20.53 -1.19
C LEU A 188 -18.39 -19.77 -0.69
N ARG A 189 -18.24 -19.08 0.44
CA ARG A 189 -19.24 -18.16 0.98
C ARG A 189 -18.69 -16.74 0.99
N ALA A 190 -19.20 -15.92 0.07
CA ALA A 190 -18.88 -14.51 -0.04
C ALA A 190 -20.02 -13.64 0.50
N ASP A 191 -19.73 -12.71 1.41
CA ASP A 191 -20.73 -11.72 1.85
C ASP A 191 -21.05 -10.68 0.75
N GLY A 192 -20.16 -10.54 -0.24
CA GLY A 192 -20.22 -9.58 -1.35
C GLY A 192 -20.24 -10.25 -2.73
N GLY A 193 -19.47 -9.70 -3.66
CA GLY A 193 -19.40 -10.16 -5.05
C GLY A 193 -18.31 -11.22 -5.28
N VAL A 194 -18.61 -12.20 -6.12
CA VAL A 194 -17.67 -13.19 -6.65
C VAL A 194 -17.50 -12.95 -8.15
N VAL A 195 -16.25 -12.87 -8.61
CA VAL A 195 -15.91 -12.68 -10.02
C VAL A 195 -15.06 -13.86 -10.48
N LEU A 196 -15.56 -14.65 -11.42
CA LEU A 196 -14.77 -15.64 -12.14
C LEU A 196 -14.26 -14.97 -13.43
N ARG A 197 -12.93 -14.90 -13.58
CA ARG A 197 -12.29 -14.38 -14.79
C ARG A 197 -12.35 -15.40 -15.92
N ALA A 198 -12.03 -14.99 -17.14
CA ALA A 198 -12.08 -15.83 -18.35
C ALA A 198 -11.35 -17.19 -18.23
N THR A 199 -10.27 -17.29 -17.44
CA THR A 199 -9.54 -18.55 -17.19
C THR A 199 -9.91 -19.24 -15.87
N GLY A 200 -10.85 -18.65 -15.13
CA GLY A 200 -11.26 -19.07 -13.80
C GLY A 200 -12.03 -20.38 -13.82
N ARG A 201 -11.63 -21.31 -12.96
CA ARG A 201 -12.29 -22.60 -12.76
C ARG A 201 -12.69 -22.74 -11.30
N LEU A 202 -13.97 -22.90 -11.02
CA LEU A 202 -14.49 -23.05 -9.67
C LEU A 202 -15.23 -24.38 -9.54
N PHE A 203 -14.76 -25.22 -8.62
CA PHE A 203 -15.34 -26.51 -8.32
C PHE A 203 -15.82 -26.52 -6.86
N GLY A 204 -17.13 -26.45 -6.65
CA GLY A 204 -17.72 -26.35 -5.31
C GLY A 204 -18.97 -25.48 -5.30
N ASP A 205 -19.67 -25.50 -4.17
CA ASP A 205 -20.88 -24.70 -3.99
C ASP A 205 -20.52 -23.25 -3.67
N VAL A 206 -21.24 -22.31 -4.26
CA VAL A 206 -20.99 -20.86 -4.12
C VAL A 206 -22.20 -20.18 -3.55
N GLN A 207 -22.00 -19.45 -2.47
CA GLN A 207 -22.99 -18.55 -1.89
C GLN A 207 -22.42 -17.13 -1.95
N ALA A 208 -23.10 -16.24 -2.67
CA ALA A 208 -22.64 -14.87 -2.81
C ALA A 208 -23.81 -13.88 -2.93
N LYS A 209 -23.53 -12.60 -2.71
CA LYS A 209 -24.51 -11.56 -2.99
C LYS A 209 -24.65 -11.29 -4.49
N ASN A 210 -23.53 -11.33 -5.20
CA ASN A 210 -23.46 -11.18 -6.65
C ASN A 210 -22.42 -12.16 -7.23
N LEU A 211 -22.68 -12.68 -8.43
CA LEU A 211 -21.76 -13.55 -9.16
C LEU A 211 -21.62 -13.04 -10.60
N VAL A 212 -20.39 -12.76 -11.00
CA VAL A 212 -20.02 -12.38 -12.36
C VAL A 212 -19.13 -13.48 -12.91
N VAL A 213 -19.51 -14.03 -14.06
CA VAL A 213 -18.78 -15.08 -14.76
C VAL A 213 -18.39 -14.55 -16.13
N GLU A 214 -17.09 -14.39 -16.37
CA GLU A 214 -16.56 -13.95 -17.66
C GLU A 214 -16.58 -15.11 -18.69
N GLU A 215 -16.55 -14.77 -19.97
CA GLU A 215 -16.50 -15.75 -21.06
C GLU A 215 -15.24 -16.62 -20.95
N GLY A 216 -15.43 -17.95 -21.03
CA GLY A 216 -14.37 -18.95 -20.85
C GLY A 216 -14.25 -19.50 -19.42
N ALA A 217 -14.86 -18.84 -18.43
CA ALA A 217 -14.86 -19.33 -17.06
C ALA A 217 -15.70 -20.61 -16.91
N VAL A 218 -15.26 -21.50 -16.03
CA VAL A 218 -15.96 -22.76 -15.73
C VAL A 218 -16.35 -22.77 -14.26
N MET A 219 -17.64 -22.97 -13.99
CA MET A 219 -18.14 -23.22 -12.64
C MET A 219 -18.87 -24.56 -12.61
N VAL A 220 -18.52 -25.40 -11.63
CA VAL A 220 -19.18 -26.69 -11.37
C VAL A 220 -19.57 -26.75 -9.90
N GLY A 221 -20.88 -26.68 -9.64
CA GLY A 221 -21.44 -26.71 -8.29
C GLY A 221 -22.77 -25.95 -8.22
N LYS A 222 -23.36 -25.85 -7.03
CA LYS A 222 -24.58 -25.08 -6.82
C LYS A 222 -24.24 -23.62 -6.56
N ALA A 223 -24.86 -22.71 -7.31
CA ALA A 223 -24.78 -21.27 -7.06
C ALA A 223 -26.04 -20.79 -6.33
N LYS A 224 -25.86 -20.19 -5.15
CA LYS A 224 -26.93 -19.49 -4.42
C LYS A 224 -26.59 -18.01 -4.34
N ILE A 225 -27.19 -17.22 -5.22
CA ILE A 225 -26.91 -15.79 -5.37
C ILE A 225 -28.05 -14.96 -4.79
N GLY A 226 -27.73 -13.78 -4.23
CA GLY A 226 -28.71 -12.88 -3.63
C GLY A 226 -29.02 -13.21 -2.16
N VAL A 227 -28.16 -13.99 -1.50
CA VAL A 227 -28.29 -14.29 -0.07
C VAL A 227 -27.85 -13.06 0.73
N SER A 228 -28.76 -12.10 0.94
CA SER A 228 -28.52 -11.07 1.96
C SER A 228 -28.68 -11.71 3.33
N LYS A 229 -27.68 -11.59 4.21
CA LYS A 229 -27.95 -11.69 5.65
C LYS A 229 -28.96 -10.58 5.96
N SER A 230 -30.22 -10.97 6.20
CA SER A 230 -31.23 -10.11 6.83
C SER A 230 -30.78 -9.71 8.22
#